data_AF-A0A7K8I3N3-F1
#
_entry.id   AF-A0A7K8I3N3-F1
#
_cell.length_a   1.000
_cell.length_b   1.000
_cell.length_c   1.000
_cell.angle_alpha   90.00
_cell.angle_beta   90.00
_cell.angle_gamma   90.00
#
_symmetry.space_group_name_H-M   'P 1'
#
loop_
_entity.id
_entity.type
_entity.pdbx_description
1 polymer ?
#
loop_
_entity_poly.entity_id
_entity_poly.type
_entity_poly.pdbx_seq_one_letter_code
_entity_poly.pdbx_strand_id
1 'polypeptide(L)' 'MFWYQQPLGNGLKLVVSSSTWSHNSYEDGYSEAKFEVNRENTNYALMTIKNLTPKDEATYFCAASDH' A
#
# COMPACT_ATOMS: atom_id res chain seq x y z
N MET A 1 -3.20 0.40 8.92
CA MET A 1 -3.32 1.35 7.79
C MET A 1 -3.32 0.52 6.53
N PHE A 2 -4.10 0.92 5.54
CA PHE A 2 -4.25 0.19 4.30
C PHE A 2 -3.81 1.09 3.16
N TRP A 3 -3.12 0.51 2.18
CA TRP A 3 -2.77 1.17 0.95
C TRP A 3 -3.49 0.51 -0.21
N TYR A 4 -4.11 1.32 -1.05
CA TYR A 4 -4.84 0.87 -2.21
C TYR A 4 -4.27 1.51 -3.47
N GLN A 5 -4.38 0.77 -4.57
CA GLN A 5 -4.06 1.21 -5.91
C GLN A 5 -5.32 1.11 -6.78
N GLN A 6 -5.62 2.16 -7.53
CA GLN A 6 -6.69 2.18 -8.53
C GLN A 6 -6.12 2.55 -9.90
N PRO A 7 -5.77 1.56 -10.74
CA PRO A 7 -5.42 1.79 -12.13
C PRO A 7 -6.63 2.30 -12.93
N LEU A 8 -6.37 3.05 -14.00
CA LEU A 8 -7.44 3.55 -14.87
C LEU A 8 -8.31 2.40 -15.41
N GLY A 9 -9.63 2.55 -15.33
CA GLY A 9 -10.60 1.55 -15.79
C GLY A 9 -10.70 0.28 -14.93
N ASN A 10 -10.01 0.22 -13.78
CA ASN A 10 -10.06 -0.90 -12.85
C ASN A 10 -10.71 -0.52 -11.51
N GLY A 11 -11.17 -1.54 -10.78
CA GLY A 11 -11.62 -1.38 -9.40
C GLY A 11 -10.47 -1.08 -8.45
N LEU A 12 -10.82 -0.60 -7.26
CA LEU A 12 -9.87 -0.38 -6.17
C LEU A 12 -9.28 -1.73 -5.72
N LYS A 13 -7.95 -1.83 -5.66
CA LYS A 13 -7.23 -3.03 -5.21
C LYS A 13 -6.45 -2.72 -3.93
N LEU A 14 -6.58 -3.58 -2.93
CA LEU A 14 -5.73 -3.52 -1.74
C LEU A 14 -4.32 -3.95 -2.16
N VAL A 15 -3.31 -3.15 -1.78
CA VAL A 15 -1.90 -3.47 -2.01
C VAL A 15 -1.33 -4.15 -0.79
N VAL A 16 -1.53 -3.52 0.37
CA VAL A 16 -0.93 -3.95 1.63
C VAL A 16 -1.71 -3.42 2.81
N SER A 17 -1.80 -4.26 3.84
CA SER A 17 -2.27 -3.90 5.17
C SER A 17 -1.07 -3.85 6.14
N SER A 18 -0.93 -2.73 6.83
CA SER A 18 0.18 -2.47 7.76
C SER A 18 -0.32 -2.29 9.20
N SER A 19 0.40 -2.88 10.14
CA SER A 19 0.16 -2.79 11.59
C SER A 19 1.40 -2.24 12.29
N THR A 20 1.22 -1.56 13.42
CA THR A 20 2.35 -1.17 14.29
C THR A 20 2.89 -2.34 15.10
N TRP A 21 2.14 -3.46 15.18
CA TRP A 21 2.47 -4.62 16.03
C TRP A 21 2.80 -5.89 15.25
N SER A 22 2.63 -5.88 13.93
CA SER A 22 2.86 -7.05 13.09
C SER A 22 3.50 -6.67 11.76
N HIS A 23 4.05 -7.66 11.08
CA HIS A 23 4.54 -7.48 9.71
C HIS A 23 3.41 -7.07 8.76
N ASN A 24 3.80 -6.37 7.70
CA ASN A 24 2.91 -5.98 6.61
C ASN A 24 2.39 -7.23 5.87
N SER A 25 1.10 -7.25 5.56
CA SER A 25 0.49 -8.31 4.74
C SER A 25 0.14 -7.75 3.36
N TYR A 26 0.78 -8.30 2.33
CA TYR A 26 0.57 -7.92 0.94
C TYR A 26 -0.46 -8.82 0.28
N GLU A 27 -1.25 -8.24 -0.62
CA GLU A 27 -2.17 -9.01 -1.48
C GLU A 27 -1.42 -9.72 -2.61
N ASP A 28 -2.09 -10.69 -3.23
CA ASP A 28 -1.53 -11.46 -4.33
C ASP A 28 -1.04 -10.56 -5.49
N GLY A 29 0.20 -10.80 -5.92
CA GLY A 29 0.85 -10.01 -6.96
C GLY A 29 1.55 -8.73 -6.48
N TYR A 30 1.43 -8.39 -5.18
CA TYR A 30 2.16 -7.31 -4.54
C TYR A 30 3.29 -7.84 -3.66
N SER A 31 4.32 -7.03 -3.45
CA SER A 31 5.46 -7.40 -2.59
C SER A 31 6.18 -6.18 -2.05
N GLU A 32 6.85 -6.36 -0.92
CA GLU A 32 7.70 -5.35 -0.28
C GLU A 32 8.87 -4.89 -1.16
N ALA A 33 9.36 -5.75 -2.05
CA ALA A 33 10.42 -5.40 -2.99
C ALA A 33 9.99 -4.27 -3.95
N LYS A 34 8.69 -4.14 -4.23
CA LYS A 34 8.11 -3.11 -5.10
C LYS A 34 7.41 -2.01 -4.31
N PHE A 35 6.63 -2.36 -3.31
CA PHE A 35 5.83 -1.45 -2.48
C PHE A 35 6.33 -1.55 -1.05
N GLU A 36 7.39 -0.83 -0.72
CA GLU A 36 7.91 -0.82 0.65
C GLU A 36 7.01 0.04 1.53
N VAL A 37 6.53 -0.50 2.65
CA VAL A 37 5.69 0.23 3.60
C VAL A 37 6.35 0.29 4.96
N ASN A 38 6.61 1.51 5.43
CA ASN A 38 7.04 1.78 6.79
C ASN A 38 5.90 2.47 7.56
N ARG A 39 5.41 1.81 8.60
CA ARG A 39 4.41 2.38 9.51
C ARG A 39 5.08 2.73 10.83
N GLU A 40 5.36 4.02 11.03
CA GLU A 40 6.06 4.49 12.24
C GLU A 40 5.11 4.56 13.44
N ASN A 41 3.86 4.96 13.24
CA ASN A 41 2.87 5.05 14.32
C ASN A 41 1.43 4.91 13.79
N THR A 42 0.46 5.21 14.66
CA THR A 42 -0.97 5.09 14.32
C THR A 42 -1.41 6.07 13.23
N ASN A 43 -0.77 7.25 13.17
CA ASN A 43 -1.17 8.38 12.32
C ASN A 43 -0.26 8.57 11.11
N TYR A 44 0.91 7.95 11.10
CA TYR A 44 1.88 8.09 10.03
C TYR A 44 2.32 6.74 9.47
N ALA A 45 2.11 6.58 8.17
CA ALA A 45 2.69 5.51 7.38
C ALA A 45 3.15 6.07 6.05
N LEU A 46 4.30 5.58 5.59
CA LEU A 46 4.93 5.92 4.33
C LEU A 46 4.91 4.68 3.44
N MET A 47 4.51 4.86 2.18
CA MET A 47 4.69 3.86 1.13
C MET A 47 5.68 4.39 0.09
N THR A 48 6.73 3.62 -0.16
CA THR A 48 7.73 3.90 -1.19
C THR A 48 7.58 2.88 -2.31
N ILE A 49 7.28 3.38 -3.51
CA ILE A 49 7.18 2.55 -4.71
C ILE A 49 8.55 2.52 -5.39
N LYS A 50 9.20 1.36 -5.35
CA LYS A 50 10.54 1.15 -5.91
C LYS A 50 10.48 0.88 -7.42
N ASN A 51 11.54 1.22 -8.15
CA ASN A 51 11.71 0.89 -9.57
C ASN A 51 10.48 1.24 -10.44
N LEU A 52 10.03 2.50 -10.40
CA LEU A 52 8.82 2.95 -11.09
C LEU A 52 8.83 2.61 -12.59
N THR A 53 7.68 2.17 -13.09
CA THR A 53 7.39 1.85 -14.48
C THR A 53 6.05 2.45 -14.89
N PRO A 54 5.74 2.57 -16.19
CA PRO A 54 4.43 3.03 -16.64
C PRO A 54 3.25 2.18 -16.13
N LYS A 55 3.49 0.91 -15.76
CA LYS A 55 2.44 0.03 -15.18
C LYS A 55 2.02 0.44 -13.78
N ASP A 56 2.82 1.26 -13.10
CA ASP A 56 2.54 1.75 -11.76
C ASP A 56 1.68 3.03 -11.78
N GLU A 57 1.28 3.52 -12.95
CA GLU A 57 0.37 4.65 -13.08
C GLU A 57 -1.02 4.28 -12.55
N ALA A 58 -1.40 4.93 -11.44
CA ALA A 58 -2.65 4.70 -10.75
C ALA A 58 -2.92 5.85 -9.77
N THR A 59 -4.17 5.96 -9.31
CA THR A 59 -4.47 6.71 -8.10
C THR A 59 -4.19 5.85 -6.88
N TYR A 60 -3.42 6.37 -5.93
CA TYR A 60 -3.09 5.67 -4.70
C TYR A 60 -3.83 6.28 -3.52
N PHE A 61 -4.45 5.43 -2.70
CA PHE A 61 -5.21 5.85 -1.54
C PHE A 61 -4.60 5.24 -0.28
N CYS A 62 -4.53 6.03 0.79
CA CYS A 62 -4.33 5.51 2.13
C CYS A 62 -5.66 5.49 2.89
N ALA A 63 -5.85 4.48 3.74
CA ALA A 63 -6.96 4.43 4.67
C ALA A 63 -6.47 4.05 6.06
N ALA A 64 -6.98 4.76 7.07
CA ALA A 64 -6.85 4.38 8.46
C ALA A 64 -8.14 3.66 8.90
N SER A 65 -7.99 2.71 9.81
CA SER A 65 -9.10 2.11 10.55
C SER A 65 -8.85 2.42 12.01
N ASP A 66 -9.87 2.89 12.72
CA ASP A 66 -9.81 3.20 14.16
C ASP A 66 -10.21 2.02 15.05
N HIS A 67 -10.55 0.88 14.44
CA HIS A 67 -11.08 -0.31 15.09
C HIS A 67 -10.00 -1.09 15.87
#